data_AF-A0A9E1L8Z6-F1
#
_entry.id   AF-A0A9E1L8Z6-F1
#
_cell.length_a   1.000
_cell.length_b   1.000
_cell.length_c   1.000
_cell.angle_alpha   90.00
_cell.angle_beta   90.00
_cell.angle_gamma   90.00
#
_symmetry.space_group_name_H-M   'P 1'
#
loop_
_entity.id
_entity.type
_entity.pdbx_description
1 polymer ?
#
loop_
_entity_poly.entity_id
_entity_poly.type
_entity_poly.pdbx_seq_one_letter_code
_entity_poly.pdbx_strand_id
1 'polypeptide(L)' 'MSEFKLESSFNPQGDQPQAIESLVKGLNNGDNHQVLLGITGSGKTFTIANVIEKVQRPTLIISHNKTLAAQLYGEFKQLF' A
#
# COMPACT_ATOMS: atom_id res chain seq x y z
N MET A 1 -16.51 -6.04 -10.95
CA MET A 1 -15.86 -4.98 -10.15
C MET A 1 -14.63 -4.55 -10.93
N SER A 2 -14.33 -3.25 -10.97
CA SER A 2 -13.09 -2.75 -11.58
C SER A 2 -11.88 -3.24 -10.78
N GLU A 3 -10.88 -3.77 -11.47
CA GLU A 3 -9.60 -4.17 -10.85
C GLU A 3 -8.83 -2.93 -10.40
N PHE A 4 -8.13 -3.01 -9.26
CA PHE A 4 -7.15 -2.01 -8.90
C PHE A 4 -5.97 -2.10 -9.86
N LYS A 5 -5.61 -0.99 -10.49
CA LYS A 5 -4.46 -0.90 -11.39
C LYS A 5 -3.63 0.30 -10.99
N LEU A 6 -2.39 0.05 -10.58
CA LEU A 6 -1.49 1.07 -10.09
C LEU A 6 -0.95 1.88 -11.28
N GLU A 7 -1.19 3.18 -11.28
CA GLU A 7 -0.63 4.12 -12.25
C GLU A 7 0.60 4.82 -11.65
N SER A 8 1.78 4.49 -12.16
CA SER A 8 3.04 5.06 -11.67
C SER A 8 4.15 4.92 -12.72
N SER A 9 4.98 5.95 -12.87
CA SER A 9 6.25 5.87 -13.60
C SER A 9 7.38 5.24 -12.78
N PHE A 10 7.15 5.01 -11.49
CA PHE A 10 8.11 4.43 -10.55
C PHE A 10 7.84 2.93 -10.40
N ASN A 11 8.93 2.16 -10.32
CA ASN A 11 8.89 0.76 -9.91
C ASN A 11 9.32 0.66 -8.44
N PRO A 12 8.87 -0.37 -7.69
CA PRO A 12 9.36 -0.62 -6.34
C PRO A 12 10.89 -0.75 -6.30
N GLN A 13 11.53 -0.04 -5.37
CA GLN A 13 12.99 0.01 -5.23
C GLN A 13 13.44 -0.22 -3.78
N GLY A 14 14.72 -0.55 -3.60
CA GLY A 14 15.29 -0.84 -2.28
C GLY A 14 14.59 -2.04 -1.63
N ASP A 15 14.16 -1.89 -0.38
CA ASP A 15 13.48 -2.94 0.39
C ASP A 15 11.98 -3.09 0.05
N GLN A 16 11.42 -2.19 -0.78
CA GLN A 16 9.99 -2.20 -1.11
C GLN A 16 9.53 -3.53 -1.75
N PRO A 17 10.23 -4.13 -2.75
CA PRO A 17 9.80 -5.38 -3.36
C PRO A 17 9.62 -6.51 -2.34
N GLN A 18 10.58 -6.67 -1.42
CA GLN A 18 10.52 -7.69 -0.38
C GLN A 18 9.40 -7.41 0.62
N ALA A 19 9.21 -6.15 1.03
CA ALA A 19 8.13 -5.77 1.93
C ALA A 19 6.75 -6.05 1.31
N ILE A 20 6.57 -5.74 0.02
CA ILE A 20 5.33 -6.01 -0.74
C ILE A 20 5.08 -7.52 -0.77
N GLU A 21 6.08 -8.32 -1.14
CA GLU A 21 5.94 -9.78 -1.23
C GLU A 21 5.55 -10.39 0.12
N SER A 22 6.22 -9.97 1.20
CA SER A 22 5.95 -10.45 2.56
C SER A 22 4.51 -10.16 2.99
N LEU A 23 4.03 -8.92 2.79
CA LEU A 23 2.68 -8.50 3.14
C LEU A 23 1.60 -9.25 2.33
N VAL A 24 1.82 -9.40 1.02
CA VAL A 24 0.91 -10.15 0.14
C VAL A 24 0.85 -11.62 0.56
N LYS A 25 1.99 -12.23 0.87
CA LYS A 25 2.05 -13.61 1.36
C LYS A 25 1.26 -13.77 2.66
N GLY A 26 1.45 -12.89 3.64
CA GLY A 26 0.70 -12.96 4.90
C GLY A 26 -0.81 -12.81 4.68
N LEU A 27 -1.23 -11.90 3.80
CA LEU A 27 -2.65 -11.70 3.47
C LEU A 27 -3.28 -12.91 2.75
N ASN A 28 -2.49 -13.64 1.97
CA ASN A 28 -2.92 -14.87 1.29
C ASN A 28 -2.92 -16.08 2.23
N ASN A 29 -2.06 -16.09 3.24
CA ASN A 29 -2.03 -17.10 4.30
C ASN A 29 -3.16 -16.93 5.34
N GLY A 30 -3.86 -15.79 5.33
CA GLY A 30 -4.91 -15.49 6.29
C GLY A 30 -4.40 -14.87 7.59
N ASP A 31 -3.19 -14.30 7.60
CA ASP A 31 -2.65 -13.62 8.77
C ASP A 31 -3.49 -12.39 9.11
N ASN A 32 -4.10 -12.39 10.30
CA ASN A 32 -5.00 -11.32 10.74
C ASN A 32 -4.27 -10.00 11.03
N HIS A 33 -3.00 -10.06 11.42
CA HIS A 33 -2.22 -8.90 11.85
C HIS A 33 -0.82 -8.91 11.24
N GLN A 34 -0.44 -7.80 10.62
CA GLN A 34 0.88 -7.61 10.01
C GLN A 34 1.33 -6.17 10.23
N VAL A 35 2.64 -5.94 10.32
CA VAL A 35 3.23 -4.62 10.57
C VAL A 35 4.28 -4.31 9.51
N LEU A 36 4.11 -3.21 8.79
CA LEU A 36 5.13 -2.65 7.91
C LEU A 36 6.04 -1.71 8.70
N LEU A 37 7.20 -2.20 9.12
CA LEU A 37 8.24 -1.38 9.73
C LEU A 37 9.01 -0.61 8.65
N GLY A 38 8.69 0.66 8.46
CA GLY A 38 9.36 1.51 7.46
C GLY A 38 9.75 2.86 8.02
N ILE A 39 10.98 3.30 7.72
CA ILE A 39 11.49 4.63 8.08
C ILE A 39 10.69 5.75 7.40
N THR A 40 10.82 6.98 7.88
CA THR A 40 10.23 8.16 7.21
C THR A 40 10.87 8.33 5.83
N GLY A 41 10.07 8.64 4.82
CA GLY A 41 10.55 8.84 3.45
C GLY A 41 10.75 7.57 2.61
N SER A 42 10.55 6.37 3.16
CA SER A 42 10.74 5.10 2.42
C SER A 42 9.65 4.76 1.40
N GLY A 43 8.67 5.65 1.17
CA GLY A 43 7.57 5.41 0.24
C GLY A 43 6.52 4.39 0.73
N LYS A 44 6.18 4.39 2.02
CA LYS A 44 5.18 3.46 2.60
C LYS A 44 3.84 3.46 1.86
N THR A 45 3.34 4.61 1.43
CA THR A 45 2.09 4.68 0.66
C THR A 45 2.20 3.87 -0.64
N PHE A 46 3.30 4.03 -1.37
CA PHE A 46 3.54 3.31 -2.62
C PHE A 46 3.67 1.80 -2.38
N THR A 47 4.35 1.38 -1.31
CA THR A 47 4.40 -0.03 -0.86
C THR A 47 2.99 -0.58 -0.63
N ILE A 48 2.14 0.12 0.12
CA ILE A 48 0.77 -0.33 0.40
C ILE A 48 -0.10 -0.34 -0.87
N ALA A 49 0.06 0.63 -1.77
CA ALA A 49 -0.65 0.64 -3.04
C ALA A 49 -0.32 -0.61 -3.90
N ASN A 50 0.95 -0.99 -3.99
CA ASN A 50 1.36 -2.24 -4.65
C ASN A 50 0.76 -3.48 -3.99
N VAL A 51 0.63 -3.48 -2.65
CA VAL A 51 -0.04 -4.59 -1.94
C VAL A 51 -1.53 -4.64 -2.31
N ILE A 52 -2.22 -3.51 -2.31
CA ILE A 52 -3.65 -3.41 -2.68
C ILE A 52 -3.89 -3.93 -4.10
N GLU A 53 -3.07 -3.49 -5.07
CA GLU A 53 -3.11 -3.98 -6.45
C GLU A 53 -2.90 -5.50 -6.53
N LYS A 54 -1.94 -6.06 -5.78
CA LYS A 54 -1.68 -7.51 -5.84
C LYS A 54 -2.78 -8.36 -5.21
N VAL A 55 -3.44 -7.87 -4.16
CA VAL A 55 -4.47 -8.65 -3.45
C VAL A 55 -5.89 -8.44 -3.97
N GLN A 56 -6.15 -7.35 -4.70
CA GLN A 56 -7.46 -7.03 -5.29
C GLN A 56 -8.61 -7.05 -4.27
N ARG A 57 -8.37 -6.51 -3.06
CA ARG A 57 -9.37 -6.44 -1.98
C ARG A 57 -9.78 -4.99 -1.71
N PRO A 58 -11.09 -4.69 -1.59
CA PRO A 58 -11.53 -3.39 -1.08
C PRO A 58 -10.85 -3.09 0.27
N THR A 59 -10.19 -1.94 0.37
CA THR A 59 -9.29 -1.62 1.48
C THR A 59 -9.73 -0.33 2.17
N LEU A 60 -9.81 -0.36 3.50
CA LEU A 60 -10.08 0.82 4.33
C LEU A 60 -8.76 1.34 4.91
N ILE A 61 -8.43 2.60 4.62
CA ILE A 61 -7.25 3.27 5.15
C ILE A 61 -7.70 4.23 6.25
N ILE A 62 -7.20 3.99 7.48
CA ILE A 62 -7.54 4.80 8.66
C ILE A 62 -6.33 5.64 9.03
N SER A 63 -6.55 6.96 9.17
CA SER A 63 -5.54 7.90 9.63
C SER A 63 -5.97 8.55 10.95
N HIS A 64 -5.01 8.87 11.80
CA HIS A 64 -5.27 9.44 13.13
C HIS A 64 -5.66 10.92 13.09
N ASN A 65 -5.46 11.61 11.96
CA ASN A 65 -5.84 13.01 11.81
C ASN A 65 -6.31 13.34 10.38
N LYS A 66 -7.03 14.46 10.25
CA LYS A 66 -7.65 14.90 9.00
C LYS A 66 -6.63 15.33 7.94
N THR A 67 -5.52 15.94 8.35
CA THR A 67 -4.48 16.41 7.43
C THR A 67 -3.82 15.24 6.70
N LEU A 68 -3.42 14.21 7.43
CA LEU A 68 -2.85 12.99 6.86
C LEU A 68 -3.89 12.20 6.07
N ALA A 69 -5.15 12.17 6.51
CA ALA A 69 -6.22 11.56 5.73
C ALA A 69 -6.37 12.22 4.35
N ALA A 70 -6.36 13.55 4.30
CA ALA A 70 -6.42 14.31 3.05
C ALA A 70 -5.18 14.08 2.18
N GLN A 71 -3.99 14.02 2.77
CA GLN A 71 -2.74 13.70 2.06
C GLN A 71 -2.80 12.31 1.44
N LEU A 72 -3.13 11.28 2.23
CA LEU A 72 -3.25 9.90 1.73
C LEU A 72 -4.31 9.79 0.64
N TYR A 73 -5.45 10.46 0.80
CA TYR A 73 -6.47 10.53 -0.25
C TYR A 73 -5.89 11.08 -1.57
N GLY A 74 -5.13 12.18 -1.51
CA GLY A 74 -4.47 12.75 -2.68
C GLY A 74 -3.47 11.79 -3.32
N GLU A 75 -2.63 11.14 -2.52
CA GLU A 75 -1.64 10.15 -2.98
C GLU A 75 -2.34 8.94 -3.65
N PHE A 76 -3.36 8.36 -3.01
CA PHE A 76 -4.07 7.21 -3.57
C PHE A 76 -4.91 7.55 -4.81
N LYS A 77 -5.44 8.76 -4.92
CA LYS A 77 -6.14 9.24 -6.13
C LYS A 77 -5.19 9.43 -7.32
N GLN A 78 -3.90 9.61 -7.08
CA GLN A 78 -2.90 9.68 -8.16
C GLN A 78 -2.42 8.29 -8.57
N LEU A 79 -2.44 7.34 -7.64
CA LEU A 79 -1.97 5.97 -7.84
C LEU A 79 -3.05 5.04 -8.44
N PHE A 80 -4.34 5.37 -8.32
CA PHE A 80 -5.49 4.62 -8.82
C PHE A 80 -6.57 5.56 -9.37
#